data_AF-A0A9Q3EZS7-F1
#
_entry.id   AF-A0A9Q3EZS7-F1
#
_cell.length_a   1.000
_cell.length_b   1.000
_cell.length_c   1.000
_cell.angle_alpha   90.00
_cell.angle_beta   90.00
_cell.angle_gamma   90.00
#
_symmetry.space_group_name_H-M   'P 1'
#
loop_
_entity.id
_entity.type
_entity.pdbx_description
1 polymer ?
#
loop_
_entity_poly.entity_id
_entity_poly.type
_entity_poly.pdbx_seq_one_letter_code
_entity_poly.pdbx_strand_id
1 'polypeptide(L)'
;MQSFLGLYKLCSKDVVFEITKKRRDAYERIKYELTNAPVLIFPDFELPSKLYIDAACSQGLGKALHKIQIVDSEPREGEICYIYRQLKDLEARYGATQTECLCLVWALEKLHYHLEGAVFEVNTDCTGLKSLLNIKTTNRHMLRWQISIHEYRGNMTIVYKEGKSHTNADCLSIWPLDNFKSNPSYDPEVAAKIPIHFMEIDRKKNFRFSEWGPESGTQTVETLTQEEQKLPYW
;
A
#
# COMPACT_ATOMS: atom_id res chain seq x y z
N MET A 1 24.11 -19.85 7.83
CA MET A 1 24.64 -18.62 7.19
C MET A 1 25.83 -18.84 6.25
N GLN A 2 26.68 -19.87 6.38
CA GLN A 2 27.86 -20.04 5.49
C GLN A 2 27.55 -20.36 4.01
N SER A 3 26.35 -20.84 3.68
CA SER A 3 25.98 -21.27 2.32
C SER A 3 25.81 -20.14 1.29
N PHE A 4 25.53 -18.91 1.74
CA PHE A 4 25.14 -17.81 0.84
C PHE A 4 26.26 -16.78 0.58
N LEU A 5 27.39 -16.90 1.28
CA LEU A 5 28.52 -15.98 1.16
C LEU A 5 29.09 -15.92 -0.27
N GLY A 6 28.95 -17.01 -1.04
CA GLY A 6 29.41 -17.10 -2.42
C GLY A 6 28.60 -16.29 -3.44
N LEU A 7 27.34 -15.97 -3.11
CA LEU A 7 26.48 -15.07 -3.90
C LEU A 7 26.74 -13.61 -3.53
N TYR A 8 26.88 -13.29 -2.24
CA TYR A 8 27.16 -11.92 -1.79
C TYR A 8 28.46 -11.35 -2.39
N LYS A 9 29.47 -12.21 -2.56
CA LYS A 9 30.75 -11.84 -3.21
C LYS A 9 30.62 -11.46 -4.68
N LEU A 10 29.56 -11.88 -5.40
CA LEU A 10 29.33 -11.47 -6.79
C LEU A 10 28.96 -9.99 -6.92
N CYS A 11 28.44 -9.37 -5.86
CA CYS A 11 28.07 -7.96 -5.85
C CYS A 11 29.29 -7.03 -5.61
N SER A 12 30.49 -7.58 -5.47
CA SER A 12 31.73 -6.81 -5.27
C SER A 12 32.33 -6.38 -6.61
N LYS A 13 32.84 -5.13 -6.67
CA LYS A 13 33.42 -4.56 -7.91
C LYS A 13 34.59 -5.36 -8.47
N ASP A 14 35.33 -6.05 -7.60
CA ASP A 14 36.56 -6.77 -7.96
C ASP A 14 36.32 -8.24 -8.35
N VAL A 15 35.06 -8.69 -8.42
CA VAL A 15 34.70 -10.08 -8.70
C VAL A 15 34.01 -10.19 -10.04
N VAL A 16 34.57 -11.00 -10.95
CA VAL A 16 33.94 -11.30 -12.24
C VAL A 16 32.63 -12.05 -12.02
N PHE A 17 31.58 -11.60 -12.69
CA PHE A 17 30.28 -12.24 -12.65
C PHE A 17 30.32 -13.59 -13.38
N GLU A 18 30.27 -14.70 -12.62
CA GLU A 18 30.27 -16.06 -13.16
C GLU A 18 29.31 -16.97 -12.39
N ILE A 19 28.38 -17.60 -13.10
CA ILE A 19 27.36 -18.48 -12.53
C ILE A 19 27.89 -19.93 -12.42
N THR A 20 28.76 -20.18 -11.44
CA THR A 20 29.28 -21.53 -11.18
C THR A 20 28.18 -22.45 -10.62
N LYS A 21 28.38 -23.77 -10.71
CA LYS A 21 27.42 -24.76 -10.18
C LYS A 21 27.10 -24.51 -8.70
N LYS A 22 28.11 -24.24 -7.85
CA LYS A 22 27.91 -23.92 -6.42
C LYS A 22 27.03 -22.67 -6.20
N ARG A 23 27.19 -21.63 -7.03
CA ARG A 23 26.41 -20.40 -6.96
C ARG A 23 24.97 -20.63 -7.42
N ARG A 24 24.78 -21.40 -8.49
CA ARG A 24 23.45 -21.82 -8.96
C ARG A 24 22.72 -22.64 -7.90
N ASP A 25 23.39 -23.63 -7.31
CA ASP A 25 22.81 -24.47 -6.25
C ASP A 25 22.43 -23.63 -5.01
N ALA A 26 23.26 -22.64 -4.65
CA ALA A 26 22.93 -21.69 -3.58
C ALA A 26 21.72 -20.81 -3.93
N TYR A 27 21.60 -20.35 -5.18
CA TYR A 27 20.45 -19.55 -5.64
C TYR A 27 19.16 -20.36 -5.64
N GLU A 28 19.18 -21.58 -6.20
CA GLU A 28 18.02 -22.48 -6.18
C GLU A 28 17.61 -22.85 -4.76
N ARG A 29 18.58 -23.00 -3.84
CA ARG A 29 18.28 -23.20 -2.43
C ARG A 29 17.59 -21.98 -1.81
N ILE A 30 18.04 -20.75 -2.08
CA ILE A 30 17.33 -19.55 -1.60
C ILE A 30 15.90 -19.55 -2.10
N LYS A 31 15.70 -19.83 -3.39
CA LYS A 31 14.36 -19.91 -3.99
C LYS A 31 13.50 -20.96 -3.28
N TYR A 32 14.04 -22.16 -3.08
CA TYR A 32 13.36 -23.25 -2.39
C TYR A 32 12.97 -22.87 -0.95
N GLU A 33 13.90 -22.31 -0.18
CA GLU A 33 13.66 -21.90 1.21
C GLU A 33 12.63 -20.77 1.27
N LEU A 34 12.69 -19.77 0.38
CA LEU A 34 11.68 -18.71 0.30
C LEU A 34 10.29 -19.23 -0.06
N THR A 35 10.20 -20.29 -0.87
CA THR A 35 8.91 -20.87 -1.29
C THR A 35 8.33 -21.89 -0.32
N ASN A 36 9.15 -22.52 0.54
CA ASN A 36 8.73 -23.65 1.39
C ASN A 36 8.89 -23.38 2.89
N ALA A 37 9.59 -22.33 3.32
CA ALA A 37 9.66 -21.98 4.72
C ALA A 37 8.29 -21.48 5.22
N PRO A 38 7.94 -21.69 6.51
CA PRO A 38 6.81 -21.05 7.14
C PRO A 38 7.15 -19.57 7.39
N VAL A 39 7.43 -18.82 6.33
CA VAL A 39 7.75 -17.39 6.41
C VAL A 39 6.52 -16.62 6.83
N LEU A 40 5.35 -17.06 6.36
CA LEU A 40 4.08 -16.41 6.62
C LEU A 40 3.37 -17.09 7.78
N ILE A 41 3.05 -16.31 8.81
CA ILE A 41 2.37 -16.81 10.01
C ILE A 41 0.89 -16.43 9.97
N PHE A 42 0.05 -17.29 10.54
CA PHE A 42 -1.37 -17.00 10.67
C PHE A 42 -1.57 -15.77 11.59
N PRO A 43 -2.36 -14.77 11.16
CA PRO A 43 -2.51 -13.53 11.91
C PRO A 43 -3.36 -13.73 13.15
N ASP A 44 -2.77 -13.49 14.33
CA ASP A 44 -3.53 -13.18 15.54
C ASP A 44 -3.95 -11.70 15.48
N PHE A 45 -5.24 -11.42 15.65
CA PHE A 45 -5.79 -10.05 15.55
C PHE A 45 -5.77 -9.30 16.88
N GLU A 46 -5.50 -9.98 17.99
CA GLU A 46 -5.40 -9.34 19.32
C GLU A 46 -3.99 -8.76 19.59
N LEU A 47 -2.99 -9.18 18.82
CA LEU A 47 -1.60 -8.77 19.00
C LEU A 47 -1.24 -7.51 18.18
N PRO A 48 -0.34 -6.67 18.71
CA PRO A 48 0.12 -5.48 18.02
C PRO A 48 0.85 -5.83 16.72
N SER A 49 0.57 -5.06 15.67
CA SER A 49 1.14 -5.26 14.34
C SER A 49 2.24 -4.25 14.04
N LYS A 50 3.18 -4.61 13.17
CA LYS A 50 4.19 -3.68 12.64
C LYS A 50 4.12 -3.65 11.12
N LEU A 51 3.85 -2.49 10.57
CA LEU A 51 3.80 -2.27 9.14
C LEU A 51 5.12 -1.62 8.69
N TYR A 52 5.91 -2.35 7.91
CA TYR A 52 7.13 -1.84 7.30
C TYR A 52 6.83 -1.33 5.90
N ILE A 53 7.15 -0.07 5.68
CA ILE A 53 6.82 0.64 4.44
C ILE A 53 8.10 1.25 3.91
N ASP A 54 8.38 0.98 2.63
CA ASP A 54 9.45 1.61 1.90
C ASP A 54 8.97 2.03 0.51
N ALA A 55 9.51 3.14 0.00
CA ALA A 55 9.21 3.62 -1.33
C ALA A 55 10.50 4.02 -2.05
N ALA A 56 10.89 3.18 -3.01
CA ALA A 56 12.00 3.49 -3.90
C ALA A 56 11.55 4.53 -4.92
N CYS A 57 12.17 5.71 -4.86
CA CYS A 57 11.91 6.81 -5.77
C CYS A 57 11.99 6.35 -7.24
N SER A 58 10.94 6.62 -8.01
CA SER A 58 10.82 6.30 -9.44
C SER A 58 10.82 4.81 -9.83
N GLN A 59 10.78 3.88 -8.87
CA GLN A 59 10.76 2.43 -9.14
C GLN A 59 9.44 1.80 -8.68
N GLY A 60 9.16 1.81 -7.38
CA GLY A 60 8.05 1.04 -6.82
C GLY A 60 7.72 1.36 -5.37
N LEU A 61 6.55 0.91 -4.96
CA LEU A 61 6.08 0.89 -3.58
C LEU A 61 6.31 -0.53 -3.03
N GLY A 62 7.12 -0.67 -1.98
CA GLY A 62 7.42 -1.96 -1.36
C GLY A 62 6.94 -1.99 0.09
N LYS A 63 6.28 -3.08 0.50
CA LYS A 63 5.77 -3.19 1.88
C LYS A 63 5.85 -4.61 2.40
N ALA A 64 6.09 -4.68 3.69
CA ALA A 64 6.00 -5.90 4.44
C ALA A 64 5.11 -5.66 5.67
N LEU A 65 4.03 -6.43 5.79
CA LEU A 65 3.25 -6.47 7.03
C LEU A 65 3.83 -7.55 7.93
N HIS A 66 4.31 -7.12 9.07
CA HIS A 66 4.80 -7.97 10.14
C HIS A 66 3.79 -7.93 11.30
N LYS A 67 3.66 -9.03 12.04
CA LYS A 67 3.00 -9.03 13.36
C LYS A 67 3.95 -9.51 14.43
N ILE A 68 3.76 -9.00 15.63
CA ILE A 68 4.41 -9.52 16.81
C ILE A 68 3.58 -10.73 17.26
N GLN A 69 4.20 -11.90 17.35
CA GLN A 69 3.60 -13.12 17.86
C GLN A 69 4.37 -13.63 19.05
N ILE A 70 3.73 -14.41 19.91
CA ILE A 70 4.41 -15.08 21.02
C ILE A 70 4.82 -16.46 20.54
N VAL A 71 6.11 -16.66 20.30
CA VAL A 71 6.71 -17.95 19.95
C VAL A 71 7.55 -18.40 21.14
N ASP A 72 7.30 -19.61 21.65
CA ASP A 72 8.01 -20.16 22.82
C ASP A 72 7.91 -19.28 24.09
N SER A 73 6.78 -18.58 24.28
CA SER A 73 6.58 -17.59 25.37
C SER A 73 7.38 -16.29 25.24
N GLU A 74 8.04 -16.05 24.10
CA GLU A 74 8.72 -14.79 23.80
C GLU A 74 8.09 -14.09 22.58
N PRO A 75 7.98 -12.74 22.59
CA PRO A 75 7.52 -12.00 21.43
C PRO A 75 8.56 -12.09 20.30
N ARG A 76 8.21 -12.78 19.22
CA ARG A 76 8.95 -12.80 17.95
C ARG A 76 8.15 -12.12 16.86
N GLU A 77 8.87 -11.41 16.01
CA GLU A 77 8.27 -10.78 14.83
C GLU A 77 8.14 -11.81 13.72
N GLY A 78 6.92 -11.99 13.23
CA GLY A 78 6.56 -12.90 12.14
C GLY A 78 5.97 -12.13 10.98
N GLU A 79 6.36 -12.50 9.77
CA GLU A 79 5.83 -11.90 8.55
C GLU A 79 4.45 -12.51 8.26
N ILE A 80 3.46 -11.69 7.88
CA ILE A 80 2.12 -12.19 7.50
C ILE A 80 1.92 -12.12 6.00
N CYS A 81 2.29 -10.99 5.42
CA CYS A 81 2.18 -10.79 3.99
C CYS A 81 3.14 -9.72 3.51
N TYR A 82 3.61 -9.90 2.29
CA TYR A 82 4.33 -8.90 1.53
C TYR A 82 3.44 -8.40 0.42
N ILE A 83 3.37 -7.08 0.26
CA ILE A 83 2.63 -6.45 -0.83
C ILE A 83 3.52 -5.40 -1.47
N TYR A 84 3.55 -5.34 -2.79
CA TYR A 84 4.36 -4.37 -3.51
C TYR A 84 3.75 -4.08 -4.88
N ARG A 85 3.94 -2.87 -5.39
CA ARG A 85 3.50 -2.53 -6.74
C ARG A 85 4.42 -1.52 -7.38
N GLN A 86 4.45 -1.52 -8.70
CA GLN A 86 5.13 -0.47 -9.45
C GLN A 86 4.41 0.88 -9.29
N LEU A 87 5.17 1.96 -9.34
CA LEU A 87 4.62 3.31 -9.39
C LEU A 87 3.96 3.57 -10.75
N LYS A 88 2.84 4.28 -10.74
CA LYS A 88 2.21 4.79 -11.97
C LYS A 88 3.02 5.96 -12.52
N ASP A 89 2.88 6.26 -13.81
CA ASP A 89 3.61 7.36 -14.48
C ASP A 89 3.45 8.72 -13.79
N LEU A 90 2.27 8.99 -13.22
CA LEU A 90 2.02 10.22 -12.47
C LEU A 90 2.67 10.18 -11.08
N GLU A 91 2.68 9.00 -10.45
CA GLU A 91 3.25 8.78 -9.11
C GLU A 91 4.78 8.81 -9.15
N ALA A 92 5.39 8.41 -10.27
CA ALA A 92 6.84 8.47 -10.49
C ALA A 92 7.40 9.91 -10.46
N ARG A 93 6.53 10.94 -10.57
CA ARG A 93 6.88 12.36 -10.49
C ARG A 93 6.79 12.93 -9.07
N TYR A 94 6.34 12.14 -8.10
CA TYR A 94 6.24 12.56 -6.71
C TYR A 94 7.62 12.66 -6.06
N GLY A 95 7.78 13.62 -5.15
CA GLY A 95 8.98 13.70 -4.32
C GLY A 95 9.01 12.58 -3.29
N ALA A 96 10.18 12.23 -2.77
CA ALA A 96 10.38 11.09 -1.86
C ALA A 96 9.33 10.99 -0.73
N THR A 97 9.08 12.08 0.00
CA THR A 97 8.10 12.10 1.10
C THR A 97 6.64 11.90 0.63
N GLN A 98 6.30 12.35 -0.58
CA GLN A 98 4.97 12.13 -1.15
C GLN A 98 4.81 10.68 -1.58
N THR A 99 5.84 10.09 -2.17
CA THR A 99 5.87 8.67 -2.56
C THR A 99 5.77 7.76 -1.33
N GLU A 100 6.47 8.11 -0.25
CA GLU A 100 6.36 7.39 1.03
C GLU A 100 4.93 7.46 1.60
N CYS A 101 4.31 8.64 1.55
CA CYS A 101 2.93 8.82 2.02
C CYS A 101 1.93 8.04 1.16
N LEU A 102 2.10 8.06 -0.16
CA LEU A 102 1.34 7.23 -1.07
C LEU A 102 1.51 5.75 -0.73
N CYS A 103 2.74 5.33 -0.39
CA CYS A 103 3.01 3.99 0.09
C CYS A 103 2.16 3.69 1.32
N LEU A 104 2.16 4.53 2.35
CA LEU A 104 1.30 4.35 3.53
C LEU A 104 -0.19 4.25 3.18
N VAL A 105 -0.74 5.19 2.40
CA VAL A 105 -2.17 5.17 2.02
C VAL A 105 -2.55 3.88 1.32
N TRP A 106 -1.76 3.47 0.32
CA TRP A 106 -1.99 2.22 -0.41
C TRP A 106 -1.92 1.00 0.53
N ALA A 107 -1.21 1.09 1.66
CA ALA A 107 -0.98 -0.03 2.57
C ALA A 107 -2.20 -0.23 3.43
N LEU A 108 -2.68 0.87 3.98
CA LEU A 108 -3.89 0.93 4.77
C LEU A 108 -5.10 0.46 3.96
N GLU A 109 -5.19 0.85 2.68
CA GLU A 109 -6.28 0.41 1.81
C GLU A 109 -6.24 -1.10 1.53
N LYS A 110 -5.08 -1.64 1.14
CA LYS A 110 -4.96 -3.08 0.81
C LYS A 110 -5.00 -3.99 2.04
N LEU A 111 -4.50 -3.52 3.17
CA LEU A 111 -4.45 -4.27 4.42
C LEU A 111 -5.55 -3.83 5.40
N HIS A 112 -6.59 -3.17 4.90
CA HIS A 112 -7.71 -2.68 5.71
C HIS A 112 -8.24 -3.75 6.66
N TYR A 113 -8.56 -4.94 6.13
CA TYR A 113 -9.05 -6.08 6.91
C TYR A 113 -8.08 -6.60 7.99
N HIS A 114 -6.79 -6.27 7.91
CA HIS A 114 -5.79 -6.64 8.91
C HIS A 114 -5.52 -5.54 9.95
N LEU A 115 -5.76 -4.28 9.58
CA LEU A 115 -5.38 -3.10 10.36
C LEU A 115 -6.57 -2.39 11.00
N GLU A 116 -7.78 -2.62 10.50
CA GLU A 116 -9.00 -2.08 11.08
C GLU A 116 -9.16 -2.58 12.52
N GLY A 117 -9.32 -1.65 13.48
CA GLY A 117 -9.42 -1.93 14.91
C GLY A 117 -8.13 -2.36 15.60
N ALA A 118 -7.09 -2.77 14.87
CA ALA A 118 -5.82 -3.21 15.44
C ALA A 118 -4.96 -2.02 15.91
N VAL A 119 -4.12 -2.26 16.92
CA VAL A 119 -3.04 -1.34 17.31
C VAL A 119 -1.79 -1.70 16.53
N PHE A 120 -1.22 -0.74 15.79
CA PHE A 120 -0.07 -1.03 14.94
C PHE A 120 0.93 0.11 14.84
N GLU A 121 2.17 -0.27 14.54
CA GLU A 121 3.30 0.65 14.36
C GLU A 121 3.75 0.66 12.90
N VAL A 122 3.78 1.83 12.28
CA VAL A 122 4.32 2.05 10.94
C VAL A 122 5.79 2.42 11.03
N ASN A 123 6.64 1.58 10.47
CA ASN A 123 8.07 1.78 10.34
C ASN A 123 8.40 2.31 8.94
N THR A 124 9.06 3.47 8.86
CA THR A 124 9.45 4.15 7.61
C THR A 124 10.86 4.72 7.75
N ASP A 125 11.60 4.81 6.66
CA ASP A 125 12.89 5.51 6.60
C ASP A 125 12.74 7.02 6.25
N CYS A 126 11.51 7.52 6.18
CA CYS A 126 11.21 8.91 5.89
C CYS A 126 10.78 9.66 7.15
N THR A 127 11.68 10.50 7.69
CA THR A 127 11.37 11.40 8.82
C THR A 127 10.25 12.39 8.48
N GLY A 128 10.13 12.77 7.21
CA GLY A 128 9.15 13.73 6.71
C GLY A 128 7.70 13.25 6.85
N LEU A 129 7.45 11.94 6.88
CA LEU A 129 6.10 11.38 6.95
C LEU A 129 5.35 11.80 8.22
N LYS A 130 6.05 11.85 9.36
CA LYS A 130 5.46 12.30 10.64
C LYS A 130 4.96 13.73 10.56
N SER A 131 5.77 14.61 9.98
CA SER A 131 5.46 16.04 9.82
C SER A 131 4.36 16.24 8.78
N LEU A 132 4.40 15.47 7.69
CA LEU A 132 3.47 15.57 6.57
C LEU A 132 2.01 15.40 6.98
N LEU A 133 1.73 14.57 7.99
CA LEU A 133 0.37 14.34 8.48
C LEU A 133 -0.15 15.44 9.42
N ASN A 134 0.70 16.36 9.87
CA ASN A 134 0.32 17.47 10.76
C ASN A 134 0.32 18.82 10.04
N ILE A 135 0.87 18.90 8.82
CA ILE A 135 0.96 20.13 8.04
C ILE A 135 -0.36 20.41 7.33
N LYS A 136 -0.83 21.67 7.42
CA LYS A 136 -1.90 22.18 6.57
C LYS A 136 -1.37 22.29 5.14
N THR A 137 -1.88 21.44 4.26
CA THR A 137 -1.48 21.39 2.84
C THR A 137 -2.54 22.02 1.96
N THR A 138 -2.11 22.81 0.97
CA THR A 138 -2.98 23.32 -0.11
C THR A 138 -3.13 22.30 -1.25
N ASN A 139 -2.32 21.24 -1.25
CA ASN A 139 -2.36 20.21 -2.28
C ASN A 139 -3.55 19.26 -2.03
N ARG A 140 -4.46 19.19 -3.00
CA ARG A 140 -5.68 18.38 -2.92
C ARG A 140 -5.41 16.88 -2.75
N HIS A 141 -4.36 16.33 -3.38
CA HIS A 141 -4.02 14.90 -3.24
C HIS A 141 -3.55 14.58 -1.83
N MET A 142 -2.69 15.45 -1.29
CA MET A 142 -2.19 15.31 0.09
C MET A 142 -3.31 15.40 1.12
N LEU A 143 -4.29 16.29 0.92
CA LEU A 143 -5.44 16.40 1.81
C LEU A 143 -6.27 15.11 1.80
N ARG A 144 -6.52 14.52 0.63
CA ARG A 144 -7.25 13.23 0.51
C ARG A 144 -6.52 12.10 1.23
N TRP A 145 -5.19 12.03 1.10
CA TRP A 145 -4.36 11.05 1.80
C TRP A 145 -4.38 11.24 3.31
N GLN A 146 -4.29 12.49 3.79
CA GLN A 146 -4.42 12.79 5.21
C GLN A 146 -5.77 12.33 5.76
N ILE A 147 -6.87 12.60 5.05
CA ILE A 147 -8.23 12.16 5.45
C ILE A 147 -8.30 10.63 5.54
N SER A 148 -7.75 9.91 4.56
CA SER A 148 -7.74 8.43 4.58
C SER A 148 -6.91 7.88 5.75
N ILE A 149 -5.77 8.50 6.07
CA ILE A 149 -4.92 8.08 7.19
C ILE A 149 -5.56 8.43 8.54
N HIS A 150 -6.41 9.47 8.59
CA HIS A 150 -7.03 9.93 9.83
C HIS A 150 -7.90 8.87 10.52
N GLU A 151 -8.49 7.94 9.76
CA GLU A 151 -9.24 6.81 10.29
C GLU A 151 -8.40 5.93 11.24
N TYR A 152 -7.12 5.76 10.92
CA TYR A 152 -6.20 4.90 11.69
C TYR A 152 -5.39 5.66 12.75
N ARG A 153 -5.49 6.99 12.80
CA ARG A 153 -4.62 7.83 13.67
C ARG A 153 -4.73 7.52 15.16
N GLY A 154 -5.87 7.02 15.63
CA GLY A 154 -6.06 6.65 17.04
C GLY A 154 -5.23 5.43 17.46
N ASN A 155 -5.02 4.49 16.54
CA ASN A 155 -4.42 3.19 16.84
C ASN A 155 -3.07 2.97 16.13
N MET A 156 -2.63 3.96 15.33
CA MET A 156 -1.41 3.93 14.54
C MET A 156 -0.33 4.83 15.13
N THR A 157 0.86 4.27 15.38
CA THR A 157 2.08 5.03 15.71
C THR A 157 3.05 5.00 14.54
N ILE A 158 3.69 6.13 14.23
CA ILE A 158 4.71 6.18 13.17
C ILE A 158 6.09 6.24 13.84
N VAL A 159 6.97 5.33 13.45
CA VAL A 159 8.34 5.21 13.94
C VAL A 159 9.31 5.36 12.77
N TYR A 160 10.32 6.19 12.98
CA TYR A 160 11.39 6.33 12.01
C TYR A 160 12.42 5.24 12.27
N LYS A 161 12.83 4.53 11.23
CA LYS A 161 13.84 3.49 11.28
C LYS A 161 14.92 3.78 10.25
N GLU A 162 16.20 3.66 10.62
CA GLU A 162 17.30 3.92 9.68
C GLU A 162 17.28 2.88 8.55
N GLY A 163 17.40 3.32 7.29
CA GLY A 163 17.24 2.48 6.09
C GLY A 163 18.11 1.23 6.08
N LYS A 164 19.31 1.25 6.67
CA LYS A 164 20.17 0.06 6.79
C LYS A 164 19.54 -1.11 7.57
N SER A 165 18.54 -0.83 8.37
CA SER A 165 17.78 -1.82 9.16
C SER A 165 16.39 -2.12 8.59
N HIS A 166 16.09 -1.61 7.38
CA HIS A 166 14.82 -1.74 6.67
C HIS A 166 14.87 -2.76 5.51
N THR A 167 15.81 -3.71 5.56
CA THR A 167 16.05 -4.69 4.49
C THR A 167 14.84 -5.51 4.05
N ASN A 168 13.82 -5.66 4.90
CA ASN A 168 12.64 -6.48 4.64
C ASN A 168 11.72 -5.85 3.57
N ALA A 169 11.63 -4.51 3.54
CA ALA A 169 10.80 -3.78 2.57
C ALA A 169 11.62 -3.23 1.39
N ASP A 170 12.90 -2.90 1.61
CA ASP A 170 13.82 -2.37 0.58
C ASP A 170 13.90 -3.25 -0.67
N CYS A 171 13.99 -4.57 -0.51
CA CYS A 171 14.11 -5.46 -1.66
C CYS A 171 12.85 -5.45 -2.54
N LEU A 172 11.69 -5.18 -1.96
CA LEU A 172 10.39 -5.21 -2.64
C LEU A 172 10.10 -3.91 -3.38
N SER A 173 10.62 -2.78 -2.89
CA SER A 173 10.43 -1.46 -3.52
C SER A 173 11.34 -1.27 -4.74
N ILE A 174 12.55 -1.85 -4.72
CA ILE A 174 13.56 -1.73 -5.78
C ILE A 174 13.24 -2.61 -7.01
N TRP A 175 12.62 -3.78 -6.81
CA TRP A 175 12.28 -4.73 -7.88
C TRP A 175 10.78 -5.08 -7.89
N PRO A 176 9.89 -4.10 -8.14
CA PRO A 176 8.47 -4.38 -8.25
C PRO A 176 8.17 -5.24 -9.48
N LEU A 177 7.27 -6.22 -9.34
CA LEU A 177 6.70 -6.92 -10.49
C LEU A 177 5.75 -5.99 -11.26
N ASP A 178 5.67 -6.25 -12.56
CA ASP A 178 4.69 -5.61 -13.44
C ASP A 178 3.26 -5.76 -12.90
N ASN A 179 2.44 -4.73 -13.11
CA ASN A 179 1.07 -4.66 -12.61
C ASN A 179 0.07 -5.47 -13.48
N PHE A 180 0.36 -6.75 -13.73
CA PHE A 180 -0.54 -7.67 -14.43
C PHE A 180 -1.60 -8.25 -13.48
N LYS A 181 -2.74 -8.72 -14.01
CA LYS A 181 -3.80 -9.39 -13.22
C LYS A 181 -3.33 -10.63 -12.47
N SER A 182 -2.22 -11.24 -12.90
CA SER A 182 -1.59 -12.38 -12.24
C SER A 182 -0.78 -12.01 -11.00
N ASN A 183 -0.46 -10.72 -10.82
CA ASN A 183 0.26 -10.23 -9.65
C ASN A 183 -0.68 -10.24 -8.43
N PRO A 184 -0.33 -10.87 -7.30
CA PRO A 184 -1.15 -10.84 -6.08
C PRO A 184 -1.36 -9.43 -5.53
N SER A 185 -0.47 -8.49 -5.87
CA SER A 185 -0.57 -7.07 -5.53
C SER A 185 -1.18 -6.22 -6.66
N TYR A 186 -1.90 -6.84 -7.60
CA TYR A 186 -2.54 -6.15 -8.71
C TYR A 186 -3.38 -4.97 -8.21
N ASP A 187 -3.07 -3.80 -8.74
CA ASP A 187 -3.85 -2.59 -8.57
C ASP A 187 -4.55 -2.31 -9.89
N PRO A 188 -5.85 -2.59 -10.04
CA PRO A 188 -6.53 -2.30 -11.29
C PRO A 188 -6.39 -0.81 -11.54
N GLU A 189 -5.83 -0.43 -12.70
CA GLU A 189 -5.78 0.97 -13.17
C GLU A 189 -7.18 1.49 -13.51
N VAL A 190 -8.12 1.34 -12.59
CA VAL A 190 -9.38 2.03 -12.68
C VAL A 190 -9.02 3.47 -12.35
N ALA A 191 -8.87 4.30 -13.38
CA ALA A 191 -9.39 5.65 -13.28
C ALA A 191 -10.82 5.44 -12.80
N ALA A 192 -11.06 5.55 -11.48
CA ALA A 192 -12.37 5.32 -10.91
C ALA A 192 -13.30 6.21 -11.72
N LYS A 193 -14.11 5.59 -12.60
CA LYS A 193 -15.20 6.25 -13.29
C LYS A 193 -16.22 6.46 -12.19
N ILE A 194 -15.95 7.44 -11.32
CA ILE A 194 -16.90 7.89 -10.32
C ILE A 194 -17.91 8.68 -11.15
N PRO A 195 -19.13 8.16 -11.36
CA PRO A 195 -20.16 8.97 -12.00
C PRO A 195 -20.28 10.26 -11.18
N ILE A 196 -20.06 11.39 -11.85
CA ILE A 196 -20.33 12.68 -11.21
C ILE A 196 -21.85 12.79 -11.24
N HIS A 197 -22.49 12.52 -10.10
CA HIS A 197 -23.92 12.77 -9.92
C HIS A 197 -24.10 14.27 -9.64
N PHE A 198 -24.93 14.93 -10.41
CA PHE A 198 -25.36 16.30 -10.14
C PHE A 198 -26.88 16.37 -10.06
N MET A 199 -27.35 17.22 -9.15
CA MET A 199 -28.76 17.43 -8.85
C MET A 199 -29.14 18.81 -9.40
N GLU A 200 -29.99 18.85 -10.41
CA GLU A 200 -30.54 20.11 -10.94
C GLU A 200 -31.90 20.38 -10.31
N ILE A 201 -32.09 21.61 -9.85
CA ILE A 201 -33.36 22.09 -9.32
C ILE A 201 -33.93 23.08 -10.34
N ASP A 202 -35.00 22.69 -11.02
CA ASP A 202 -35.69 23.60 -11.95
C ASP A 202 -36.48 24.67 -11.17
N ARG A 203 -36.85 25.77 -11.81
CA ARG A 203 -37.64 26.88 -11.21
C ARG A 203 -38.97 26.42 -10.60
N LYS A 204 -39.45 25.22 -10.98
CA LYS A 204 -40.63 24.54 -10.42
C LYS A 204 -40.32 23.64 -9.21
N LYS A 205 -39.09 23.68 -8.66
CA LYS A 205 -38.59 22.82 -7.56
C LYS A 205 -38.62 21.31 -7.85
N ASN A 206 -38.58 20.94 -9.12
CA ASN A 206 -38.40 19.54 -9.50
C ASN A 206 -36.93 19.17 -9.43
N PHE A 207 -36.64 17.98 -8.91
CA PHE A 207 -35.29 17.47 -8.79
C PHE A 207 -34.97 16.55 -9.96
N ARG A 208 -33.88 16.84 -10.67
CA ARG A 208 -33.33 15.94 -11.68
C ARG A 208 -31.99 15.43 -11.21
N PHE A 209 -31.84 14.11 -11.18
CA PHE A 209 -30.56 13.45 -10.93
C PHE A 209 -29.99 13.01 -12.26
N SER A 210 -28.80 13.50 -12.56
CA SER A 210 -28.09 13.15 -13.78
C SER A 210 -26.70 12.65 -13.46
N GLU A 211 -26.28 11.69 -14.28
CA GLU A 211 -24.96 11.09 -14.25
C GLU A 211 -24.21 11.50 -15.50
N TRP A 212 -22.94 11.87 -15.35
CA TRP A 212 -22.06 12.08 -16.48
C TRP A 212 -21.07 10.92 -16.65
N GLY A 213 -21.11 10.30 -17.82
CA GLY A 213 -20.15 9.30 -18.25
C GLY A 213 -19.21 9.82 -19.35
N PRO A 214 -17.91 9.46 -19.33
CA PRO A 214 -16.93 9.97 -20.30
C PRO A 214 -17.17 9.51 -21.74
N GLU A 215 -17.91 8.42 -21.96
CA GLU A 215 -18.26 7.89 -23.29
C GLU A 215 -19.72 8.18 -23.67
N SER A 216 -20.59 8.42 -22.70
CA SER A 216 -22.05 8.48 -22.86
C SER A 216 -22.64 9.88 -22.66
N GLY A 217 -21.85 10.86 -22.20
CA GLY A 217 -22.31 12.22 -21.88
C GLY A 217 -23.18 12.26 -20.63
N THR A 218 -23.91 13.37 -20.44
CA THR A 218 -24.88 13.53 -19.35
C THR A 218 -26.15 12.73 -19.63
N GLN A 219 -26.51 11.80 -18.77
CA GLN A 219 -27.77 11.07 -18.82
C GLN A 219 -28.61 11.41 -17.59
N THR A 220 -29.90 11.68 -17.80
CA THR A 220 -30.83 11.88 -16.68
C THR A 220 -31.28 10.50 -16.21
N VAL A 221 -31.02 10.19 -14.95
CA VAL A 221 -31.30 8.88 -14.36
C VAL A 221 -32.68 8.88 -13.74
N GLU A 222 -33.06 9.98 -13.08
CA GLU A 222 -34.32 10.05 -12.36
C GLU A 222 -34.81 11.50 -12.26
N THR A 223 -36.12 11.71 -12.40
CA THR A 223 -36.77 13.01 -12.19
C THR A 223 -37.88 12.86 -11.18
N LEU A 224 -37.73 13.47 -10.02
CA LEU A 224 -38.75 13.49 -8.97
C LEU A 224 -39.55 14.78 -9.06
N THR A 225 -40.85 14.63 -9.26
CA THR A 225 -41.82 15.72 -9.21
C THR A 225 -42.33 15.94 -7.78
N GLN A 226 -42.85 17.12 -7.47
CA GLN A 226 -43.41 17.41 -6.13
C GLN A 226 -44.53 16.44 -5.71
N GLU A 227 -45.23 15.80 -6.65
CA GLU A 227 -46.30 14.85 -6.33
C GLU A 227 -45.75 13.51 -5.79
N GLU A 228 -44.55 13.13 -6.20
CA GLU A 228 -43.86 11.89 -5.78
C GLU A 228 -43.15 12.01 -4.42
N GLN A 229 -43.10 13.22 -3.83
CA GLN A 229 -42.48 13.50 -2.53
C GLN A 229 -43.26 12.95 -1.32
N LYS A 230 -44.44 12.35 -1.52
CA LYS A 230 -45.20 11.69 -0.44
C LYS A 230 -44.77 10.24 -0.28
N LEU A 231 -43.54 10.01 0.15
CA LEU A 231 -43.12 8.70 0.68
C LEU A 231 -43.40 8.63 2.19
N PRO A 232 -43.94 7.50 2.69
CA PRO A 232 -44.31 7.36 4.10
C PRO A 232 -43.05 7.20 4.96
N TYR A 233 -42.92 8.06 5.96
CA TYR A 233 -41.87 7.98 6.97
C TYR A 233 -41.93 6.65 7.73
N TRP A 234 -40.80 5.95 7.80
CA TRP A 234 -40.43 5.05 8.89
C TRP A 234 -39.12 5.57 9.49
#